data_AF-A0A4R3KWK9-F1
#
_entry.id   AF-A0A4R3KWK9-F1
#
_cell.length_a   1.000
_cell.length_b   1.000
_cell.length_c   1.000
_cell.angle_alpha   90.00
_cell.angle_beta   90.00
_cell.angle_gamma   90.00
#
_symmetry.space_group_name_H-M   'P 1'
#
loop_
_entity.id
_entity.type
_entity.pdbx_description
1 polymer ?
#
loop_
_entity_poly.entity_id
_entity_poly.type
_entity_poly.pdbx_seq_one_letter_code
_entity_poly.pdbx_strand_id
1 'polypeptide(L)'
;MDYEKELNKLKDNLERAKNLKYKAEARLEQLNNQQAEIIKELNSLGVDPEKLDEEIEKLTIEINELFQKANALLPKDILEEK
;
A
#
# COMPACT_ATOMS: atom_id res chain seq x y z
N MET A 1 -44.76 3.33 -35.33
CA MET A 1 -44.15 3.91 -34.12
C MET A 1 -43.46 2.77 -33.39
N ASP A 2 -42.13 2.78 -33.34
CA ASP A 2 -41.28 1.63 -33.01
C ASP A 2 -40.98 1.56 -31.49
N TYR A 3 -41.98 1.90 -30.67
CA TYR A 3 -41.82 2.10 -29.21
C TYR A 3 -41.41 0.84 -28.46
N GLU A 4 -41.84 -0.33 -28.91
CA GLU A 4 -41.47 -1.61 -28.32
C GLU A 4 -39.97 -1.89 -28.47
N LYS A 5 -39.40 -1.45 -29.58
CA LYS A 5 -37.96 -1.57 -29.88
C LYS A 5 -37.13 -0.63 -29.01
N GLU A 6 -37.63 0.58 -28.74
CA GLU A 6 -37.00 1.50 -27.79
C GLU A 6 -37.09 1.00 -26.35
N LEU A 7 -38.24 0.46 -25.95
CA LEU A 7 -38.45 -0.10 -24.61
C LEU A 7 -37.49 -1.28 -24.34
N ASN A 8 -37.32 -2.16 -25.32
CA ASN A 8 -36.37 -3.27 -25.23
C ASN A 8 -34.92 -2.79 -25.12
N LYS A 9 -34.51 -1.78 -25.91
CA LYS A 9 -33.17 -1.18 -25.76
C LYS A 9 -32.96 -0.57 -24.38
N LEU A 10 -33.96 0.09 -23.83
CA LEU A 10 -33.88 0.71 -22.51
C LEU A 10 -33.71 -0.36 -21.42
N LYS A 11 -34.46 -1.46 -21.53
CA LYS A 11 -34.37 -2.62 -20.62
C LYS A 11 -32.99 -3.27 -20.67
N ASP A 12 -32.46 -3.53 -21.86
CA ASP A 12 -31.12 -4.09 -22.05
C ASP A 12 -30.02 -3.20 -21.46
N ASN A 13 -30.13 -1.88 -21.68
CA ASN A 13 -29.17 -0.92 -21.13
C ASN A 13 -29.24 -0.86 -19.61
N LEU A 14 -30.44 -0.92 -19.02
CA LEU A 14 -30.64 -0.96 -17.57
C LEU A 14 -30.03 -2.22 -16.97
N GLU A 15 -30.19 -3.37 -17.62
CA GLU A 15 -29.65 -4.64 -17.17
C GLU A 15 -28.12 -4.67 -17.22
N ARG A 16 -27.52 -4.13 -18.29
CA ARG A 16 -26.07 -3.92 -18.37
C ARG A 16 -25.57 -2.99 -17.27
N ALA A 17 -26.27 -1.88 -17.02
CA ALA A 17 -25.89 -0.93 -15.97
C ALA A 17 -25.94 -1.55 -14.58
N LYS A 18 -26.97 -2.37 -14.28
CA LYS A 18 -27.06 -3.13 -13.03
C LYS A 18 -25.89 -4.09 -12.88
N ASN A 19 -25.58 -4.86 -13.92
CA ASN A 19 -24.47 -5.81 -13.89
C ASN A 19 -23.11 -5.10 -13.69
N LEU A 20 -22.90 -3.94 -14.31
CA LEU A 20 -21.71 -3.13 -14.09
C LEU A 20 -21.62 -2.62 -12.65
N LYS A 21 -22.74 -2.15 -12.10
CA LYS A 21 -22.81 -1.69 -10.71
C LYS A 21 -22.45 -2.82 -9.74
N TYR A 22 -23.07 -4.00 -9.86
CA TYR A 22 -22.76 -5.14 -9.00
C TYR A 22 -21.29 -5.55 -9.06
N LYS A 23 -20.70 -5.56 -10.26
CA LYS A 23 -19.26 -5.85 -10.43
C LYS A 23 -18.38 -4.81 -9.74
N ALA A 24 -18.74 -3.53 -9.85
CA ALA A 24 -18.00 -2.44 -9.20
C ALA A 24 -18.10 -2.54 -7.68
N GLU A 25 -19.29 -2.83 -7.14
CA GLU A 25 -19.53 -3.02 -5.70
C GLU A 25 -18.71 -4.20 -5.16
N ALA A 26 -18.75 -5.36 -5.82
CA ALA A 26 -17.96 -6.52 -5.43
C ALA A 26 -16.44 -6.24 -5.47
N ARG A 27 -15.97 -5.51 -6.49
CA ARG A 27 -14.55 -5.14 -6.59
C ARG A 27 -14.14 -4.15 -5.50
N LEU A 28 -15.00 -3.20 -5.15
CA LEU A 28 -14.76 -2.25 -4.08
C LEU A 28 -14.68 -2.95 -2.72
N GLU A 29 -15.60 -3.88 -2.45
CA GLU A 29 -15.57 -4.71 -1.25
C GLU A 29 -14.27 -5.51 -1.14
N GLN A 30 -13.85 -6.16 -2.23
CA GLN A 30 -12.58 -6.88 -2.28
C GLN A 30 -11.39 -5.97 -1.97
N LEU A 31 -11.33 -4.78 -2.57
CA LEU A 31 -10.24 -3.82 -2.35
C LEU A 31 -10.21 -3.31 -0.91
N ASN A 32 -11.36 -3.04 -0.31
CA ASN A 32 -11.46 -2.62 1.10
C ASN A 32 -10.96 -3.73 2.04
N ASN A 33 -11.31 -4.99 1.76
CA ASN A 33 -10.82 -6.12 2.54
C ASN A 33 -9.29 -6.25 2.44
N GLN A 34 -8.74 -6.15 1.22
CA GLN A 34 -7.29 -6.16 1.01
C GLN A 34 -6.59 -5.02 1.74
N GLN A 35 -7.14 -3.80 1.69
CA GLN A 35 -6.60 -2.66 2.41
C GLN A 35 -6.60 -2.90 3.94
N ALA A 36 -7.69 -3.42 4.48
CA ALA A 36 -7.80 -3.72 5.91
C ALA A 36 -6.78 -4.79 6.36
N GLU A 37 -6.56 -5.83 5.54
CA GLU A 37 -5.53 -6.84 5.81
C GLU A 37 -4.13 -6.23 5.81
N ILE A 38 -3.78 -5.41 4.81
CA ILE A 38 -2.47 -4.73 4.74
C ILE A 38 -2.26 -3.84 5.97
N ILE A 39 -3.26 -3.04 6.37
CA ILE A 39 -3.18 -2.19 7.56
C ILE A 39 -2.98 -3.02 8.82
N LYS A 40 -3.66 -4.17 8.93
CA LYS A 40 -3.51 -5.08 10.07
C LYS A 40 -2.11 -5.69 10.13
N GLU A 41 -1.54 -6.07 8.99
CA GLU A 41 -0.16 -6.56 8.90
C GLU A 41 0.84 -5.47 9.32
N LEU A 42 0.71 -4.25 8.79
CA LEU A 42 1.57 -3.11 9.15
C LEU A 42 1.52 -2.82 10.66
N ASN A 43 0.31 -2.77 11.24
CA ASN A 43 0.13 -2.61 12.69
C ASN A 43 0.75 -3.77 13.48
N SER A 44 0.65 -5.02 13.00
CA SER A 44 1.28 -6.17 13.65
C SER A 44 2.81 -6.11 13.61
N LEU A 45 3.39 -5.43 12.63
CA LEU A 45 4.82 -5.14 12.56
C LEU A 45 5.20 -3.93 13.44
N GLY A 46 4.24 -3.29 14.10
CA GLY A 46 4.46 -2.11 14.93
C GLY A 46 4.70 -0.83 14.11
N VAL A 47 4.34 -0.84 12.82
CA VAL A 47 4.59 0.26 11.90
C VAL A 47 3.30 0.97 11.55
N ASP A 48 3.27 2.27 11.81
CA ASP A 48 2.16 3.14 11.40
C ASP A 48 2.26 3.39 9.88
N PRO A 49 1.27 2.96 9.07
CA PRO A 49 1.31 3.09 7.61
C PRO A 49 1.54 4.53 7.13
N GLU A 50 1.02 5.52 7.86
CA GLU A 50 1.14 6.93 7.50
C GLU A 50 2.54 7.49 7.81
N LYS A 51 3.33 6.80 8.63
CA LYS A 51 4.66 7.21 9.06
C LYS A 51 5.75 6.26 8.60
N LEU A 52 5.42 5.32 7.72
CA LEU A 52 6.35 4.31 7.22
C LEU A 52 7.60 4.98 6.59
N ASP A 53 7.39 6.01 5.77
CA ASP A 53 8.49 6.75 5.14
C ASP A 53 9.35 7.51 6.16
N GLU A 54 8.71 8.16 7.15
CA GLU A 54 9.42 8.87 8.23
C GLU A 54 10.26 7.91 9.09
N GLU A 55 9.73 6.73 9.42
CA GLU A 55 10.44 5.74 10.22
C GLU A 55 11.61 5.12 9.45
N ILE A 56 11.46 4.92 8.12
CA ILE A 56 12.57 4.50 7.25
C ILE A 56 13.69 5.54 7.23
N GLU A 57 13.35 6.82 7.09
CA GLU A 57 14.34 7.91 7.08
C GLU A 57 15.08 7.99 8.41
N LYS A 58 14.35 7.95 9.53
CA LYS A 58 14.91 7.95 10.88
C LYS A 58 15.86 6.77 11.13
N LEU A 59 15.45 5.55 10.78
CA LEU A 59 16.30 4.35 10.90
C LEU A 59 17.55 4.47 10.02
N THR A 60 17.43 5.04 8.83
CA THR A 60 18.57 5.25 7.91
C THR A 60 19.59 6.21 8.52
N ILE A 61 19.14 7.30 9.14
CA ILE A 61 20.00 8.25 9.85
C ILE A 61 20.71 7.55 11.02
N GLU A 62 19.97 6.79 11.82
CA GLU A 62 20.50 6.07 12.98
C GLU A 62 21.56 5.04 12.58
N ILE A 63 21.33 4.29 11.49
CA ILE A 63 22.32 3.37 10.91
C ILE A 63 23.61 4.13 10.54
N ASN A 64 23.50 5.25 9.82
CA ASN A 64 24.66 6.03 9.42
C ASN A 64 25.44 6.57 10.62
N GLU A 65 24.75 7.06 11.65
CA GLU A 65 25.40 7.50 12.89
C GLU A 65 26.11 6.35 13.60
N LEU A 66 25.48 5.18 13.70
CA LEU A 66 26.07 4.00 14.34
C LEU A 66 27.31 3.53 13.56
N PHE A 67 27.27 3.55 12.23
CA PHE A 67 28.44 3.26 11.40
C PHE A 67 29.57 4.27 11.62
N GLN A 68 29.26 5.57 11.73
CA GLN A 68 30.27 6.58 12.03
C GLN A 68 30.87 6.38 13.42
N LYS A 69 30.04 6.14 14.43
CA LYS A 69 30.47 5.86 15.81
C LYS A 69 31.35 4.61 15.86
N ALA A 70 30.96 3.52 15.19
CA ALA A 70 31.74 2.30 15.09
C ALA A 70 33.11 2.54 14.42
N ASN A 71 33.15 3.28 13.31
CA ASN A 71 34.40 3.63 12.63
C ASN A 71 35.30 4.58 13.43
N ALA A 72 34.73 5.44 14.28
CA ALA A 72 35.48 6.32 15.16
C ALA A 72 36.03 5.60 16.40
N LEU A 73 35.30 4.58 16.88
CA LEU A 73 35.70 3.72 18.01
C LEU A 73 36.67 2.61 17.58
N LEU A 74 36.76 2.31 16.29
CA LEU A 74 37.79 1.44 15.72
C LEU A 74 39.15 2.13 15.84
N PRO A 75 40.12 1.59 16.62
CA PRO A 75 41.46 2.13 16.68
C PRO A 75 42.14 1.93 15.33
N LYS A 76 42.22 3.00 14.53
CA LYS A 76 42.89 2.98 13.22
C LYS A 76 44.38 2.64 13.33
N ASP A 77 44.97 2.84 14.50
CA ASP A 77 46.36 2.50 14.81
C ASP A 77 46.65 0.99 14.81
N ILE A 78 45.65 0.11 14.96
CA ILE A 78 45.85 -1.36 14.97
C ILE A 78 45.69 -1.96 13.55
N LEU A 79 45.02 -1.25 12.65
CA LEU A 79 44.75 -1.73 11.28
C LEU A 79 45.88 -1.43 10.28
N GLU A 80 46.88 -0.62 10.66
CA GLU A 80 48.08 -0.34 9.85
C GLU A 80 49.34 -1.11 10.30
N GLU A 81 49.21 -2.26 10.98
CA GLU A 81 50.36 -3.16 11.13
C GLU A 81 50.52 -4.12 9.93
N LYS A 82 51.34 -3.65 8.97
CA LYS A 82 52.05 -4.33 7.86
C LYS A 82 51.30 -4.68 6.57
#